data_AF-A0A0N0C5K2-F1
#
_entry.id   AF-A0A0N0C5K2-F1
#
_cell.length_a   1.000
_cell.length_b   1.000
_cell.length_c   1.000
_cell.angle_alpha   90.00
_cell.angle_beta   90.00
_cell.angle_gamma   90.00
#
_symmetry.space_group_name_H-M   'P 1'
#
loop_
_entity.id
_entity.type
_entity.pdbx_description
1 polymer ?
#
loop_
_entity_poly.entity_id
_entity_poly.type
_entity_poly.pdbx_seq_one_letter_code
_entity_poly.pdbx_strand_id
1 'polypeptide(L)'
;MKNAAKQWKLRLLGAAVALLGMIVLATYLLTPANAEESSDSVQASAKAQAANSEMFTAYVEDIQHEDGKLYLIVDKIGWYQGTEADKVFEQRNPDSGIDGAPDGYYIVNDSKEQEKVEVSANAEVLMQLYDRDGTVQGTNIQWNEPVALSKFESLYENTKVLDLSVFPYHLTVQDGKVIKIVQQYIP
;
A
#
# COMPACT_ATOMS: atom_id res chain seq x y z
N MET A 1 -48.13 -18.15 35.70
CA MET A 1 -47.31 -17.32 36.63
C MET A 1 -45.85 -17.70 36.47
N LYS A 2 -44.91 -16.76 36.63
CA LYS A 2 -43.47 -16.94 36.98
C LYS A 2 -42.64 -18.02 36.22
N ASN A 3 -41.87 -17.55 35.24
CA ASN A 3 -40.42 -17.71 34.96
C ASN A 3 -39.57 -18.90 35.51
N ALA A 4 -38.42 -19.11 34.82
CA ALA A 4 -37.22 -19.90 35.19
C ALA A 4 -37.21 -21.40 34.76
N ALA A 5 -36.11 -21.97 34.22
CA ALA A 5 -34.83 -21.41 33.74
C ALA A 5 -34.10 -22.31 32.70
N LYS A 6 -33.06 -21.76 32.05
CA LYS A 6 -32.04 -22.42 31.19
C LYS A 6 -30.69 -22.45 31.93
N GLN A 7 -29.66 -23.24 31.56
CA GLN A 7 -29.51 -24.28 30.52
C GLN A 7 -29.73 -25.69 31.17
N TRP A 8 -29.49 -26.89 30.61
CA TRP A 8 -28.62 -27.45 29.54
C TRP A 8 -27.10 -27.48 29.83
N LYS A 9 -26.35 -28.39 29.18
CA LYS A 9 -24.97 -28.80 29.57
C LYS A 9 -23.88 -28.45 28.54
N LEU A 10 -22.67 -28.24 29.07
CA LEU A 10 -21.43 -27.95 28.34
C LEU A 10 -20.98 -29.11 27.43
N ARG A 11 -20.64 -28.81 26.17
CA ARG A 11 -19.63 -29.53 25.36
C ARG A 11 -18.84 -28.53 24.52
N LEU A 12 -17.52 -28.63 24.56
CA LEU A 12 -16.62 -27.80 23.75
C LEU A 12 -16.42 -28.41 22.35
N LEU A 13 -16.12 -27.56 21.38
CA LEU A 13 -15.15 -27.82 20.31
C LEU A 13 -14.60 -26.46 19.83
N GLY A 14 -13.36 -26.46 19.32
CA GLY A 14 -12.49 -25.27 19.37
C GLY A 14 -12.78 -24.17 18.35
N ALA A 15 -12.54 -22.94 18.77
CA ALA A 15 -12.24 -21.80 17.91
C ALA A 15 -10.94 -21.15 18.41
N ALA A 16 -9.88 -21.19 17.61
CA ALA A 16 -8.55 -20.69 17.97
C ALA A 16 -8.17 -19.51 17.07
N VAL A 17 -8.67 -18.32 17.40
CA VAL A 17 -8.26 -17.06 16.78
C VAL A 17 -7.98 -16.06 17.90
N ALA A 18 -6.69 -15.83 18.19
CA ALA A 18 -6.23 -14.82 19.13
C ALA A 18 -4.88 -14.27 18.64
N LEU A 19 -4.98 -13.12 17.97
CA LEU A 19 -3.94 -12.13 17.66
C LEU A 19 -2.51 -12.46 18.16
N LEU A 20 -1.59 -12.77 17.23
CA LEU A 20 -0.14 -12.73 17.46
C LEU A 20 0.36 -11.27 17.46
N GLY A 21 -0.09 -10.51 18.46
CA GLY A 21 0.35 -9.15 18.73
C GLY A 21 1.45 -9.09 19.80
N MET A 22 2.63 -9.66 19.53
CA MET A 22 3.83 -9.45 20.35
C MET A 22 5.11 -9.52 19.50
N ILE A 23 5.68 -8.35 19.18
CA ILE A 23 7.11 -8.25 18.86
C ILE A 23 7.87 -8.24 20.19
N VAL A 24 8.88 -9.10 20.31
CA VAL A 24 9.58 -9.37 21.58
C VAL A 24 10.54 -8.22 21.91
N LEU A 25 10.13 -7.33 22.83
CA LEU A 25 11.02 -6.34 23.43
C LEU A 25 11.86 -6.98 24.55
N ALA A 26 12.92 -7.70 24.16
CA ALA A 26 13.84 -8.34 25.10
C ALA A 26 14.68 -7.30 25.85
N THR A 27 14.41 -7.14 27.15
CA THR A 27 15.10 -6.19 28.03
C THR A 27 16.50 -6.66 28.41
N TYR A 28 17.51 -5.80 28.24
CA TYR A 28 18.78 -5.90 28.97
C TYR A 28 19.03 -4.60 29.76
N LEU A 29 18.63 -4.62 31.03
CA LEU A 29 19.00 -3.61 32.03
C LEU A 29 19.47 -4.31 33.31
N LEU A 30 20.79 -4.42 33.47
CA LEU A 30 21.46 -4.69 34.73
C LEU A 30 22.70 -3.81 34.81
N THR A 31 22.55 -2.63 35.42
CA THR A 31 23.67 -1.82 35.90
C THR A 31 24.28 -2.47 37.15
N PRO A 32 25.54 -2.14 37.45
CA PRO A 32 25.72 -1.29 38.63
C PRO A 32 26.59 -0.06 38.36
N ALA A 33 26.56 0.88 39.31
CA ALA A 33 27.19 2.19 39.21
C ALA A 33 28.73 2.16 39.20
N ASN A 34 29.32 3.17 38.55
CA ASN A 34 30.19 4.13 39.24
C ASN A 34 30.21 5.48 38.51
N ALA A 35 30.85 6.48 39.11
CA ALA A 35 30.52 7.90 38.95
C ALA A 35 31.36 8.68 37.91
N GLU A 36 31.07 9.99 37.89
CA GLU A 36 31.85 11.12 37.37
C GLU A 36 31.72 11.52 35.89
N GLU A 37 31.87 12.83 35.69
CA GLU A 37 31.51 13.56 34.48
C GLU A 37 32.67 13.58 33.48
N SER A 38 32.34 13.51 32.19
CA SER A 38 33.17 14.14 31.16
C SER A 38 32.30 14.50 29.96
N SER A 39 32.09 15.80 29.76
CA SER A 39 31.59 16.34 28.51
C SER A 39 32.66 16.15 27.43
N ASP A 40 32.36 15.44 26.34
CA ASP A 40 32.13 16.16 25.08
C ASP A 40 31.49 15.33 23.94
N SER A 41 30.86 16.08 23.03
CA SER A 41 30.54 15.75 21.63
C SER A 41 30.46 14.27 21.18
N VAL A 42 29.31 13.62 21.39
CA VAL A 42 28.77 12.62 20.42
C VAL A 42 27.37 13.03 19.95
N GLN A 43 27.16 14.34 19.79
CA GLN A 43 25.96 14.93 19.19
C GLN A 43 26.22 15.32 17.72
N ALA A 44 26.62 14.33 16.92
CA ALA A 44 26.90 14.47 15.50
C ALA A 44 26.27 13.30 14.70
N SER A 45 26.08 13.51 13.39
CA SER A 45 25.58 12.57 12.36
C SER A 45 24.23 11.84 12.57
N ALA A 46 23.53 11.97 13.71
CA ALA A 46 22.16 11.47 13.87
C ALA A 46 21.10 12.29 13.08
N LYS A 47 21.45 13.48 12.57
CA LYS A 47 20.66 14.17 11.53
C LYS A 47 21.04 13.58 10.17
N ALA A 48 20.61 12.34 9.93
CA ALA A 48 20.60 11.76 8.59
C ALA A 48 19.90 12.74 7.65
N GLN A 49 20.50 12.99 6.49
CA GLN A 49 19.85 13.76 5.43
C GLN A 49 18.55 13.03 5.09
N ALA A 50 17.41 13.71 5.26
CA ALA A 50 16.11 13.09 5.01
C ALA A 50 16.10 12.61 3.56
N ALA A 51 16.06 11.29 3.37
CA ALA A 51 15.99 10.68 2.05
C ALA A 51 14.78 11.28 1.32
N ASN A 52 14.96 11.72 0.07
CA ASN A 52 13.92 12.49 -0.60
C ASN A 52 12.85 11.51 -1.08
N SER A 53 11.92 11.20 -0.18
CA SER A 53 11.01 10.07 -0.26
C SER A 53 9.55 10.56 -0.28
N GLU A 54 8.87 10.25 -1.38
CA GLU A 54 7.48 10.61 -1.65
C GLU A 54 6.67 9.32 -1.83
N MET A 55 5.42 9.32 -1.37
CA MET A 55 4.44 8.30 -1.75
C MET A 55 3.23 9.00 -2.34
N PHE A 56 2.85 8.60 -3.55
CA PHE A 56 1.66 9.09 -4.23
C PHE A 56 0.89 7.93 -4.86
N THR A 57 -0.34 8.20 -5.27
CA THR A 57 -1.14 7.26 -6.08
C THR A 57 -1.22 7.79 -7.50
N ALA A 58 -1.12 6.91 -8.48
CA ALA A 58 -1.27 7.25 -9.88
C ALA A 58 -1.86 6.09 -10.66
N TYR A 59 -2.47 6.36 -11.81
CA TYR A 59 -2.52 5.37 -12.87
C TYR A 59 -1.15 5.33 -13.54
N VAL A 60 -0.69 4.12 -13.88
CA VAL A 60 0.37 3.96 -14.88
C VAL A 60 -0.34 3.99 -16.23
N GLU A 61 0.17 4.77 -17.16
CA GLU A 61 -0.36 4.91 -18.52
C GLU A 61 0.51 4.13 -19.51
N ASP A 62 1.84 4.21 -19.37
CA ASP A 62 2.81 3.55 -20.27
C ASP A 62 4.10 3.16 -19.51
N ILE A 63 4.84 2.19 -20.05
CA ILE A 63 6.11 1.69 -19.52
C ILE A 63 7.18 1.78 -20.62
N GLN A 64 8.21 2.60 -20.39
CA GLN A 64 9.18 2.98 -21.42
C GLN A 64 10.62 2.57 -21.06
N HIS A 65 11.37 2.15 -22.08
CA HIS A 65 12.80 1.83 -21.98
C HIS A 65 13.65 2.87 -22.72
N GLU A 66 14.51 3.58 -21.99
CA GLU A 66 15.43 4.58 -22.54
C GLU A 66 16.82 4.45 -21.92
N ASP A 67 17.87 4.45 -22.74
CA ASP A 67 19.28 4.31 -22.34
C ASP A 67 19.58 3.17 -21.34
N GLY A 68 18.82 2.06 -21.45
CA GLY A 68 18.95 0.89 -20.57
C GLY A 68 18.29 1.05 -19.19
N LYS A 69 17.45 2.07 -19.01
CA LYS A 69 16.64 2.31 -17.82
C LYS A 69 15.16 2.09 -18.12
N LEU A 70 14.41 1.77 -17.06
CA LEU A 70 12.95 1.68 -17.07
C LEU A 70 12.34 2.99 -16.55
N TYR A 71 11.27 3.42 -17.20
CA TYR A 71 10.47 4.59 -16.83
C TYR A 71 8.98 4.24 -16.81
N LEU A 72 8.24 4.78 -15.85
CA LEU A 72 6.77 4.81 -15.89
C LEU A 72 6.31 6.19 -16.39
N ILE A 73 5.30 6.20 -17.26
CA ILE A 73 4.47 7.38 -17.53
C ILE A 73 3.25 7.26 -16.62
N VAL A 74 3.01 8.28 -15.79
CA VAL A 74 2.01 8.20 -14.71
C VAL A 74 1.09 9.42 -14.66
N ASP A 75 -0.20 9.18 -14.42
CA ASP A 75 -1.23 10.19 -14.20
C ASP A 75 -1.58 10.21 -12.70
N LYS A 76 -1.11 11.25 -11.98
CA LYS A 76 -1.20 11.34 -10.52
C LYS A 76 -2.64 11.61 -10.06
N ILE A 77 -3.13 10.83 -9.09
CA ILE A 77 -4.50 10.91 -8.56
C ILE A 77 -4.54 11.21 -7.07
N GLY A 78 -5.54 12.00 -6.66
CA GLY A 78 -5.96 12.07 -5.27
C GLY A 78 -6.63 10.76 -4.87
N TRP A 79 -6.05 10.06 -3.89
CA TRP A 79 -6.59 8.84 -3.32
C TRP A 79 -6.84 9.07 -1.84
N TYR A 80 -8.12 9.19 -1.46
CA TYR A 80 -8.56 9.50 -0.11
C TYR A 80 -9.21 8.27 0.53
N GLN A 81 -9.10 8.12 1.85
CA GLN A 81 -9.65 6.96 2.58
C GLN A 81 -10.34 7.37 3.89
N GLY A 82 -11.36 6.61 4.28
CA GLY A 82 -12.18 6.84 5.48
C GLY A 82 -12.65 8.29 5.60
N THR A 83 -12.49 8.87 6.80
CA THR A 83 -12.96 10.25 7.09
C THR A 83 -12.33 11.35 6.24
N GLU A 84 -11.32 11.08 5.42
CA GLU A 84 -10.85 12.03 4.40
C GLU A 84 -11.60 11.86 3.08
N ALA A 85 -11.86 10.61 2.65
CA ALA A 85 -12.72 10.30 1.52
C ALA A 85 -14.13 10.89 1.73
N ASP A 86 -14.70 10.72 2.93
CA ASP A 86 -16.03 11.24 3.27
C ASP A 86 -16.11 12.75 3.07
N LYS A 87 -15.13 13.52 3.56
CA LYS A 87 -15.09 14.98 3.44
C LYS A 87 -14.92 15.44 1.99
N VAL A 88 -14.06 14.78 1.21
CA VAL A 88 -13.83 15.13 -0.20
C VAL A 88 -15.05 14.75 -1.05
N PHE A 89 -15.71 13.64 -0.72
CA PHE A 89 -16.97 13.22 -1.31
C PHE A 89 -18.09 14.24 -1.02
N GLU A 90 -18.34 14.58 0.25
CA GLU A 90 -19.35 15.58 0.65
C GLU A 90 -19.15 16.93 -0.05
N GLN A 91 -17.90 17.42 -0.10
CA GLN A 91 -17.56 18.70 -0.74
C GLN A 91 -17.81 18.71 -2.25
N ARG A 92 -17.70 17.56 -2.92
CA ARG A 92 -17.88 17.43 -4.38
C ARG A 92 -19.28 16.98 -4.79
N ASN A 93 -20.00 16.32 -3.89
CA ASN A 93 -21.29 15.68 -4.15
C ASN A 93 -22.33 16.10 -3.09
N PRO A 94 -22.57 17.42 -2.87
CA PRO A 94 -23.41 17.92 -1.77
C PRO A 94 -24.88 17.47 -1.88
N ASP A 95 -25.37 17.24 -3.10
CA ASP A 95 -26.74 16.78 -3.38
C ASP A 95 -26.83 15.23 -3.55
N SER A 96 -25.80 14.48 -3.14
CA SER A 96 -25.74 13.01 -3.29
C SER A 96 -26.80 12.25 -2.49
N GLY A 97 -27.28 12.83 -1.38
CA GLY A 97 -28.27 12.20 -0.49
C GLY A 97 -27.71 11.06 0.37
N ILE A 98 -26.38 10.93 0.49
CA ILE A 98 -25.70 9.98 1.36
C ILE A 98 -24.58 10.66 2.16
N ASP A 99 -24.34 10.19 3.38
CA ASP A 99 -23.31 10.72 4.27
C ASP A 99 -22.00 9.93 4.05
N GLY A 100 -21.00 10.57 3.41
CA GLY A 100 -19.67 9.99 3.18
C GLY A 100 -19.50 9.14 1.91
N ALA A 101 -18.30 8.59 1.72
CA ALA A 101 -17.90 7.89 0.49
C ALA A 101 -18.36 6.41 0.52
N PRO A 102 -19.13 5.92 -0.48
CA PRO A 102 -19.80 4.60 -0.42
C PRO A 102 -18.91 3.42 -0.03
N ASP A 103 -17.71 3.35 -0.60
CA ASP A 103 -16.78 2.22 -0.46
C ASP A 103 -15.64 2.50 0.55
N GLY A 104 -15.74 3.59 1.32
CA GLY A 104 -14.72 4.01 2.29
C GLY A 104 -13.43 4.57 1.68
N TYR A 105 -13.40 4.78 0.36
CA TYR A 105 -12.35 5.51 -0.35
C TYR A 105 -12.99 6.45 -1.39
N TYR A 106 -12.24 7.46 -1.84
CA TYR A 106 -12.68 8.35 -2.91
C TYR A 106 -11.50 8.75 -3.80
N ILE A 107 -11.69 8.68 -5.12
CA ILE A 107 -10.65 8.97 -6.12
C ILE A 107 -10.97 10.29 -6.81
N VAL A 108 -9.94 11.12 -6.96
CA VAL A 108 -9.99 12.39 -7.67
C VAL A 108 -8.90 12.43 -8.73
N ASN A 109 -9.30 12.72 -9.98
CA ASN A 109 -8.41 12.97 -11.10
C ASN A 109 -8.94 14.22 -11.83
N ASP A 110 -8.50 15.40 -11.38
CA ASP A 110 -8.87 16.69 -11.99
C ASP A 110 -7.84 17.15 -13.05
N SER A 111 -6.63 16.59 -13.00
CA SER A 111 -5.55 16.83 -13.95
C SER A 111 -5.30 15.56 -14.78
N LYS A 112 -4.75 15.76 -15.99
CA LYS A 112 -4.25 14.70 -16.89
C LYS A 112 -2.79 14.96 -17.28
N GLU A 113 -2.04 15.57 -16.37
CA GLU A 113 -0.61 15.83 -16.52
C GLU A 113 0.18 14.54 -16.29
N GLN A 114 0.75 14.01 -17.37
CA GLN A 114 1.60 12.81 -17.33
C GLN A 114 3.02 13.16 -16.84
N GLU A 115 3.44 12.55 -15.73
CA GLU A 115 4.81 12.61 -15.22
C GLU A 115 5.61 11.39 -15.68
N LYS A 116 6.91 11.56 -15.95
CA LYS A 116 7.82 10.46 -16.31
C LYS A 116 8.81 10.20 -15.18
N VAL A 117 8.72 9.03 -14.55
CA VAL A 117 9.49 8.68 -13.34
C VAL A 117 10.39 7.48 -13.62
N GLU A 118 11.69 7.59 -13.28
CA GLU A 118 12.65 6.49 -13.43
C GLU A 118 12.35 5.38 -12.41
N VAL A 119 12.43 4.11 -12.80
CA VAL A 119 12.25 2.97 -11.89
C VAL A 119 13.61 2.44 -11.44
N SER A 120 13.75 2.14 -10.16
CA SER A 120 14.90 1.42 -9.64
C SER A 120 14.93 -0.01 -10.21
N ALA A 121 16.09 -0.46 -10.72
CA ALA A 121 16.25 -1.84 -11.19
C ALA A 121 16.03 -2.91 -10.09
N ASN A 122 15.96 -2.49 -8.82
CA ASN A 122 15.63 -3.33 -7.66
C ASN A 122 14.27 -2.95 -7.03
N ALA A 123 13.35 -2.34 -7.79
CA ALA A 123 12.05 -1.94 -7.27
C ALA A 123 11.21 -3.16 -6.86
N GLU A 124 10.59 -3.07 -5.67
CA GLU A 124 9.66 -4.09 -5.17
C GLU A 124 8.29 -3.90 -5.84
N VAL A 125 7.77 -4.94 -6.49
CA VAL A 125 6.43 -4.90 -7.10
C VAL A 125 5.49 -5.86 -6.37
N LEU A 126 4.40 -5.32 -5.84
CA LEU A 126 3.33 -6.05 -5.19
C LEU A 126 2.04 -5.91 -6.00
N MET A 127 1.51 -7.04 -6.48
CA MET A 127 0.26 -7.10 -7.23
C MET A 127 -0.87 -7.65 -6.35
N GLN A 128 -2.10 -7.27 -6.67
CA GLN A 128 -3.32 -7.86 -6.11
C GLN A 128 -3.95 -8.83 -7.10
N LEU A 129 -3.95 -8.50 -8.41
CA LEU A 129 -4.47 -9.34 -9.49
C LEU A 129 -3.73 -9.10 -10.81
N TYR A 130 -3.43 -10.19 -11.53
CA TYR A 130 -2.82 -10.18 -12.85
C TYR A 130 -3.05 -11.53 -13.56
N ASP A 131 -2.79 -11.59 -14.87
CA ASP A 131 -2.88 -12.83 -15.65
C ASP A 131 -1.72 -13.81 -15.32
N ARG A 132 -2.06 -14.89 -14.61
CA ARG A 132 -1.10 -15.92 -14.16
C ARG A 132 -0.90 -17.05 -15.17
N ASP A 133 -1.91 -17.38 -15.98
CA ASP A 133 -1.95 -18.62 -16.78
C ASP A 133 -2.61 -18.49 -18.16
N GLY A 134 -3.02 -17.29 -18.58
CA GLY A 134 -3.76 -17.04 -19.81
C GLY A 134 -5.29 -17.15 -19.66
N THR A 135 -5.82 -17.21 -18.43
CA THR A 135 -7.25 -17.40 -18.17
C THR A 135 -7.83 -16.37 -17.19
N VAL A 136 -9.14 -16.14 -17.28
CA VAL A 136 -9.89 -15.29 -16.32
C VAL A 136 -9.89 -15.91 -14.91
N GLN A 137 -9.71 -17.22 -14.79
CA GLN A 137 -9.54 -17.89 -13.50
C GLN A 137 -8.13 -17.63 -12.92
N GLY A 138 -7.14 -17.36 -13.76
CA GLY A 138 -5.81 -16.94 -13.39
C GLY A 138 -5.75 -15.54 -12.76
N THR A 139 -6.74 -14.66 -13.03
CA THR A 139 -6.78 -13.27 -12.52
C THR A 139 -7.46 -13.11 -11.15
N ASN A 140 -7.68 -14.19 -10.40
CA ASN A 140 -8.20 -14.10 -9.03
C ASN A 140 -7.29 -13.26 -8.11
N ILE A 141 -7.87 -12.59 -7.12
CA ILE A 141 -7.13 -11.72 -6.19
C ILE A 141 -6.23 -12.56 -5.27
N GLN A 142 -4.96 -12.17 -5.15
CA GLN A 142 -4.00 -12.63 -4.14
C GLN A 142 -3.34 -11.39 -3.53
N TRP A 143 -3.63 -11.10 -2.27
CA TRP A 143 -3.25 -9.83 -1.66
C TRP A 143 -1.74 -9.69 -1.47
N ASN A 144 -1.16 -8.65 -2.11
CA ASN A 144 0.25 -8.29 -2.08
C ASN A 144 1.17 -9.43 -2.54
N GLU A 145 0.83 -10.10 -3.63
CA GLU A 145 1.68 -11.10 -4.27
C GLU A 145 2.93 -10.43 -4.86
N PRO A 146 4.16 -10.79 -4.42
CA PRO A 146 5.38 -10.19 -4.93
C PRO A 146 5.73 -10.74 -6.30
N VAL A 147 5.94 -9.84 -7.28
CA VAL A 147 6.35 -10.20 -8.65
C VAL A 147 7.70 -9.57 -8.99
N ALA A 148 8.45 -10.21 -9.89
CA ALA A 148 9.64 -9.59 -10.46
C ALA A 148 9.24 -8.39 -11.35
N LEU A 149 10.06 -7.35 -11.37
CA LEU A 149 9.83 -6.14 -12.19
C LEU A 149 9.60 -6.50 -13.67
N SER A 150 10.46 -7.36 -14.23
CA SER A 150 10.32 -7.87 -15.61
C SER A 150 9.08 -8.73 -15.86
N LYS A 151 8.49 -9.33 -14.81
CA LYS A 151 7.16 -9.97 -14.92
C LYS A 151 6.06 -8.92 -14.96
N PHE A 152 6.12 -7.87 -14.14
CA PHE A 152 5.18 -6.74 -14.20
C PHE A 152 5.20 -6.06 -15.57
N GLU A 153 6.39 -5.75 -16.11
CA GLU A 153 6.56 -5.21 -17.47
C GLU A 153 5.87 -6.11 -18.52
N SER A 154 6.18 -7.42 -18.54
CA SER A 154 5.57 -8.38 -19.48
C SER A 154 4.06 -8.62 -19.31
N LEU A 155 3.49 -8.24 -18.16
CA LEU A 155 2.05 -8.28 -17.91
C LEU A 155 1.37 -7.02 -18.44
N TYR A 156 2.01 -5.87 -18.25
CA TYR A 156 1.48 -4.57 -18.66
C TYR A 156 1.32 -4.48 -20.19
N GLU A 157 2.25 -5.07 -20.95
CA GLU A 157 2.15 -5.22 -22.42
C GLU A 157 1.01 -6.14 -22.90
N ASN A 158 0.40 -6.96 -22.02
CA ASN A 158 -0.51 -8.05 -22.41
C ASN A 158 -1.95 -7.88 -21.92
N THR A 159 -2.64 -6.85 -22.45
CA THR A 159 -4.03 -6.48 -22.10
C THR A 159 -5.13 -7.50 -22.49
N LYS A 160 -4.78 -8.71 -22.95
CA LYS A 160 -5.73 -9.69 -23.53
C LYS A 160 -6.70 -10.33 -22.55
N VAL A 161 -6.28 -10.48 -21.29
CA VAL A 161 -7.06 -11.15 -20.22
C VAL A 161 -7.38 -10.14 -19.12
N LEU A 162 -6.43 -9.28 -18.80
CA LEU A 162 -6.58 -8.15 -17.89
C LEU A 162 -5.72 -7.00 -18.41
N ASP A 163 -6.30 -5.81 -18.56
CA ASP A 163 -5.54 -4.59 -18.76
C ASP A 163 -5.01 -4.11 -17.39
N LEU A 164 -3.72 -3.76 -17.29
CA LEU A 164 -3.15 -3.28 -16.04
C LEU A 164 -3.20 -1.75 -15.88
N SER A 165 -3.38 -1.00 -16.97
CA SER A 165 -3.48 0.48 -16.93
C SER A 165 -4.68 0.98 -16.12
N VAL A 166 -5.78 0.20 -16.09
CA VAL A 166 -7.03 0.57 -15.41
C VAL A 166 -6.97 0.48 -13.88
N PHE A 167 -5.85 0.00 -13.30
CA PHE A 167 -5.65 -0.08 -11.86
C PHE A 167 -4.77 1.06 -11.37
N PRO A 168 -5.11 1.73 -10.25
CA PRO A 168 -4.20 2.68 -9.64
C PRO A 168 -3.12 1.96 -8.83
N TYR A 169 -1.96 2.60 -8.73
CA TYR A 169 -0.77 2.10 -8.03
C TYR A 169 -0.34 3.10 -6.98
N HIS A 170 -0.08 2.64 -5.75
CA HIS A 170 0.73 3.41 -4.80
C HIS A 170 2.20 3.25 -5.22
N LEU A 171 2.84 4.37 -5.53
CA LEU A 171 4.25 4.43 -5.92
C LEU A 171 5.04 5.10 -4.80
N THR A 172 6.06 4.41 -4.29
CA THR A 172 7.06 5.02 -3.40
C THR A 172 8.24 5.44 -4.27
N VAL A 173 8.50 6.74 -4.33
CA VAL A 173 9.66 7.33 -5.01
C VAL A 173 10.68 7.73 -3.96
N GLN A 174 11.93 7.29 -4.10
CA GLN A 174 13.05 7.74 -3.29
C GLN A 174 14.16 8.28 -4.19
N ASP A 175 14.68 9.47 -3.86
CA ASP A 175 15.80 10.14 -4.54
C ASP A 175 15.59 10.26 -6.06
N GLY A 176 14.32 10.48 -6.46
CA GLY A 176 13.87 10.64 -7.84
C GLY A 176 13.55 9.34 -8.59
N LYS A 177 13.56 8.17 -7.93
CA LYS A 177 13.25 6.87 -8.56
C LYS A 177 12.18 6.08 -7.82
N VAL A 178 11.28 5.42 -8.56
CA VAL A 178 10.33 4.46 -7.99
C VAL A 178 11.10 3.28 -7.38
N ILE A 179 10.95 3.05 -6.08
CA ILE A 179 11.53 1.92 -5.34
C ILE A 179 10.49 0.87 -4.94
N LYS A 180 9.20 1.22 -4.94
CA LYS A 180 8.10 0.29 -4.65
C LYS A 180 6.88 0.62 -5.52
N ILE A 181 6.27 -0.41 -6.08
CA ILE A 181 5.04 -0.37 -6.88
C ILE A 181 4.02 -1.27 -6.19
N VAL A 182 2.88 -0.73 -5.73
CA VAL A 182 1.81 -1.53 -5.10
C VAL A 182 0.49 -1.27 -5.83
N GLN A 183 0.06 -2.22 -6.65
CA GLN A 183 -1.26 -2.20 -7.29
C GLN A 183 -2.35 -2.08 -6.21
N GLN A 184 -3.36 -1.25 -6.45
CA GLN A 184 -4.59 -1.24 -5.66
C GLN A 184 -5.70 -1.96 -6.42
N TYR A 185 -6.50 -2.74 -5.69
CA TYR A 185 -7.73 -3.31 -6.22
C TYR A 185 -8.90 -2.39 -5.89
N ILE A 186 -9.71 -2.09 -6.90
CA ILE A 186 -11.00 -1.42 -6.78
C ILE A 186 -12.09 -2.50 -6.92
N PRO A 187 -13.04 -2.61 -5.98
CA PRO A 187 -14.08 -3.65 -5.97
C PRO A 187 -15.08 -3.57 -7.13
#